data_AF-A0A257A7K8-F1
#
_entry.id   AF-A0A257A7K8-F1
#
_cell.length_a   1.000
_cell.length_b   1.000
_cell.length_c   1.000
_cell.angle_alpha   90.00
_cell.angle_beta   90.00
_cell.angle_gamma   90.00
#
_symmetry.space_group_name_H-M   'P 1'
#
loop_
_entity.id
_entity.type
_entity.pdbx_description
1 polymer ?
#
loop_
_entity_poly.entity_id
_entity_poly.type
_entity_poly.pdbx_seq_one_letter_code
_entity_poly.pdbx_strand_id
1 'polypeptide(L)'
;MNISDLELNIFSIPINYMQKVSYKVYMNGSEVKVIEKTINNSLCVEAPSIIFREKSNINYTLLFTIDVVNAEHRYPDQGVLGKYLGKNINLTEPTSLWNYTHPAIRKVIDEEKFRSLNEIVMWIYRLKREGLLKYKTHIPPLYPWEVLEKGEGDCDEQSNLLITVARGAKIPAFLQYGIVYIENYTRTVTVNDIYRYELVNTGWHGWVVAYDENLKSWVPIDLTFHVRSSRLPEYYGGVVTLNRTIIWGNVISGDYIKEFNDSIKKLKKHNITIEEYDETFKVGSWSYSESLCLSDFVPAFLSLHVASISYVVFEIRKYGIRF
;
A
#
# COMPACT_ATOMS: atom_id res chain seq x y z
N MET A 1 -7.75 4.15 28.58
CA MET A 1 -6.87 3.37 27.68
C MET A 1 -5.84 4.34 27.11
N ASN A 2 -4.56 3.98 27.03
CA ASN A 2 -3.58 4.86 26.41
C ASN A 2 -3.65 4.68 24.89
N ILE A 3 -3.67 5.77 24.12
CA ILE A 3 -3.74 5.72 22.65
C ILE A 3 -2.55 4.96 22.05
N SER A 4 -1.39 5.05 22.69
CA SER A 4 -0.20 4.29 22.26
C SER A 4 -0.36 2.79 22.43
N ASP A 5 -1.22 2.32 23.34
CA ASP A 5 -1.55 0.88 23.45
C ASP A 5 -2.30 0.37 22.20
N LEU A 6 -2.89 1.30 21.45
CA LEU A 6 -3.60 1.06 20.19
C LEU A 6 -2.79 1.53 18.98
N GLU A 7 -1.60 2.11 19.20
CA GLU A 7 -0.71 2.63 18.16
C GLU A 7 -1.36 3.72 17.26
N LEU A 8 -2.43 4.38 17.72
CA LEU A 8 -3.15 5.38 16.91
C LEU A 8 -2.45 6.76 16.90
N ASN A 9 -1.28 6.89 17.53
CA ASN A 9 -0.44 8.09 17.54
C ASN A 9 0.83 7.94 16.70
N ILE A 10 0.96 6.87 15.91
CA ILE A 10 2.10 6.62 15.04
C ILE A 10 1.65 6.73 13.59
N PHE A 11 2.36 7.52 12.80
CA PHE A 11 2.01 7.76 11.40
C PHE A 11 3.23 7.56 10.51
N SER A 12 3.05 6.83 9.42
CA SER A 12 4.09 6.67 8.41
C SER A 12 4.31 7.96 7.62
N ILE A 13 5.55 8.19 7.20
CA ILE A 13 5.93 9.30 6.32
C ILE A 13 6.18 8.73 4.92
N PRO A 14 5.75 9.41 3.84
CA PRO A 14 6.02 8.99 2.47
C PRO A 14 7.51 8.73 2.20
N ILE A 15 7.81 7.72 1.39
CA ILE A 15 9.21 7.38 1.07
C ILE A 15 9.85 8.48 0.20
N ASN A 16 11.00 8.98 0.65
CA ASN A 16 11.81 9.96 -0.05
C ASN A 16 12.72 9.32 -1.12
N TYR A 17 12.14 8.61 -2.11
CA TYR A 17 12.90 8.13 -3.27
C TYR A 17 13.31 9.30 -4.18
N MET A 18 12.29 10.07 -4.57
CA MET A 18 12.36 11.16 -5.55
C MET A 18 11.37 12.28 -5.16
N GLN A 19 11.05 12.37 -3.86
CA GLN A 19 10.01 13.23 -3.29
C GLN A 19 10.56 13.90 -2.04
N LYS A 20 10.66 15.23 -2.04
CA LYS A 20 11.03 15.94 -0.81
C LYS A 20 9.78 16.07 0.03
N VAL A 21 9.82 15.52 1.25
CA VAL A 21 8.70 15.54 2.18
C VAL A 21 9.05 16.44 3.35
N SER A 22 8.16 17.37 3.65
CA SER A 22 8.09 18.02 4.96
C SER A 22 6.72 17.78 5.55
N TYR A 23 6.63 17.77 6.88
CA TYR A 23 5.38 17.47 7.55
C TYR A 23 5.23 18.30 8.82
N LYS A 24 3.96 18.50 9.22
CA LYS A 24 3.56 19.05 10.51
C LYS A 24 2.49 18.18 11.11
N VAL A 25 2.50 18.06 12.44
CA VAL A 25 1.50 17.28 13.16
C VAL A 25 0.80 18.18 14.16
N TYR A 26 -0.52 18.10 14.18
CA TYR A 26 -1.39 18.81 15.09
C TYR A 26 -2.15 17.81 15.93
N MET A 27 -2.29 18.12 17.22
CA MET A 27 -3.18 17.38 18.13
C MET A 27 -4.23 18.37 18.63
N ASN A 28 -5.51 18.06 18.38
CA ASN A 28 -6.65 18.93 18.70
C ASN A 28 -6.46 20.38 18.20
N GLY A 29 -5.95 20.52 16.97
CA GLY A 29 -5.75 21.82 16.31
C GLY A 29 -4.47 22.58 16.71
N SER A 30 -3.69 22.08 17.68
CA SER A 30 -2.42 22.71 18.09
C SER A 30 -1.23 21.94 17.54
N GLU A 31 -0.25 22.64 16.95
CA GLU A 31 0.99 22.03 16.45
C GLU A 31 1.73 21.38 17.62
N VAL A 32 2.13 20.12 17.46
CA VAL A 32 2.81 19.33 18.49
C VAL A 32 4.20 18.92 18.04
N LYS A 33 5.11 18.79 19.01
CA LYS A 33 6.39 18.14 18.76
C LYS A 33 6.17 16.64 18.61
N VAL A 34 6.80 16.07 17.60
CA VAL A 34 6.76 14.64 17.34
C VAL A 34 8.15 14.03 17.45
N ILE A 35 8.19 12.73 17.64
CA ILE A 35 9.43 11.95 17.68
C ILE A 35 9.50 11.18 16.36
N GLU A 36 10.53 11.47 15.56
CA GLU A 36 10.85 10.63 14.41
C GLU A 36 11.38 9.28 14.88
N LYS A 37 10.84 8.21 14.31
CA LYS A 37 11.29 6.84 14.55
C LYS A 37 11.48 6.17 13.20
N THR A 38 12.56 5.41 13.07
CA THR A 38 12.69 4.45 11.98
C THR A 38 12.16 3.12 12.45
N ILE A 39 11.05 2.69 11.87
CA ILE A 39 10.49 1.36 12.07
C ILE A 39 10.77 0.63 10.77
N ASN A 40 11.60 -0.42 10.81
CA ASN A 40 11.82 -1.29 9.65
C ASN A 40 12.32 -0.64 8.34
N ASN A 41 13.16 0.39 8.45
CA ASN A 41 13.63 1.23 7.35
C ASN A 41 12.57 2.16 6.75
N SER A 42 11.37 2.22 7.32
CA SER A 42 10.42 3.31 7.07
C SER A 42 10.55 4.37 8.15
N LEU A 43 10.50 5.63 7.73
CA LEU A 43 10.43 6.76 8.65
C LEU A 43 8.98 6.95 9.09
N CYS A 44 8.77 7.08 10.39
CA CYS A 44 7.48 7.33 11.00
C CYS A 44 7.61 8.47 12.01
N VAL A 45 6.47 9.09 12.35
CA VAL A 45 6.37 10.07 13.41
C VAL A 45 5.44 9.56 14.49
N GLU A 46 5.89 9.69 15.73
CA GLU A 46 5.07 9.47 16.91
C GLU A 46 4.61 10.81 17.47
N ALA A 47 3.31 11.03 17.45
CA ALA A 47 2.65 12.17 18.09
C ALA A 47 2.51 11.93 19.61
N PRO A 48 2.35 13.00 20.41
CA PRO A 48 2.10 12.86 21.83
C PRO A 48 0.90 11.96 22.11
N SER A 49 1.06 11.09 23.10
CA SER A 49 0.02 10.16 23.50
C SER A 49 -0.85 10.73 24.61
N ILE A 50 -2.13 10.35 24.62
CA ILE A 50 -3.07 10.73 25.68
C ILE A 50 -3.82 9.52 26.21
N ILE A 51 -4.36 9.67 27.42
CA ILE A 51 -5.28 8.69 27.99
C ILE A 51 -6.67 8.97 27.42
N PHE A 52 -7.16 8.04 26.61
CA PHE A 52 -8.53 8.01 26.12
C PHE A 52 -9.50 7.72 27.28
N ARG A 53 -10.48 8.61 27.48
CA ARG A 53 -11.54 8.52 28.48
C ARG A 53 -12.88 8.30 27.78
N GLU A 54 -13.88 7.82 28.52
CA GLU A 54 -15.22 7.67 27.95
C GLU A 54 -15.72 9.01 27.39
N LYS A 55 -16.29 8.96 26.17
CA LYS A 55 -16.84 10.12 25.44
C LYS A 55 -15.81 11.22 25.14
N SER A 56 -14.51 10.93 25.21
CA SER A 56 -13.47 11.85 24.72
C SER A 56 -13.22 11.64 23.22
N ASN A 57 -12.93 12.72 22.52
CA ASN A 57 -12.45 12.68 21.14
C ASN A 57 -11.00 13.18 21.11
N ILE A 58 -10.20 12.60 20.23
CA ILE A 58 -8.90 13.16 19.85
C ILE A 58 -8.90 13.37 18.34
N ASN A 59 -8.31 14.47 17.92
CA ASN A 59 -8.01 14.72 16.52
C ASN A 59 -6.49 14.80 16.36
N TYR A 60 -5.95 13.97 15.47
CA TYR A 60 -4.62 14.17 14.91
C TYR A 60 -4.78 14.65 13.47
N THR A 61 -4.08 15.73 13.13
CA THR A 61 -3.99 16.21 11.75
C THR A 61 -2.53 16.15 11.33
N LEU A 62 -2.26 15.48 10.22
CA LEU A 62 -0.96 15.45 9.58
C LEU A 62 -1.03 16.24 8.28
N LEU A 63 -0.20 17.27 8.19
CA LEU A 63 -0.06 18.07 6.97
C LEU A 63 1.27 17.73 6.33
N PHE A 64 1.23 17.14 5.14
CA PHE A 64 2.41 16.85 4.34
C PHE A 64 2.54 17.87 3.21
N THR A 65 3.75 18.41 3.00
CA THR A 65 4.12 19.14 1.78
C THR A 65 5.14 18.29 1.03
N ILE A 66 4.77 17.89 -0.18
CA ILE A 66 5.51 16.91 -0.97
C ILE A 66 5.88 17.51 -2.33
N ASP A 67 7.17 17.74 -2.55
CA ASP A 67 7.68 18.14 -3.85
C ASP A 67 8.00 16.88 -4.66
N VAL A 68 7.19 16.60 -5.68
CA VAL A 68 7.49 15.53 -6.63
C VAL A 68 8.48 16.04 -7.67
N VAL A 69 9.73 15.57 -7.60
CA VAL A 69 10.84 16.15 -8.37
C VAL A 69 10.89 15.65 -9.82
N ASN A 70 10.59 14.37 -10.10
CA ASN A 70 10.62 13.82 -11.47
C ASN A 70 9.90 12.47 -11.56
N ALA A 71 8.68 12.41 -12.12
CA ALA A 71 7.93 11.15 -12.19
C ALA A 71 8.29 10.23 -13.35
N GLU A 72 8.70 10.79 -14.49
CA GLU A 72 9.18 9.98 -15.62
C GLU A 72 10.46 9.18 -15.28
N HIS A 73 11.17 9.60 -14.23
CA HIS A 73 12.35 8.94 -13.68
C HIS A 73 12.13 8.46 -12.24
N ARG A 74 10.86 8.35 -11.78
CA ARG A 74 10.57 8.07 -10.36
C ARG A 74 10.97 6.68 -9.92
N TYR A 75 11.11 5.76 -10.86
CA TYR A 75 11.45 4.40 -10.53
C TYR A 75 12.97 4.24 -10.39
N PRO A 76 13.46 3.94 -9.18
CA PRO A 76 14.89 3.88 -8.93
C PRO A 76 15.57 2.80 -9.77
N ASP A 77 16.81 3.06 -10.18
CA ASP A 77 17.70 2.00 -10.62
C ASP A 77 17.88 0.94 -9.50
N GLN A 78 18.46 -0.21 -9.86
CA GLN A 78 18.68 -1.34 -8.96
C GLN A 78 19.37 -0.94 -7.64
N GLY A 79 20.25 0.07 -7.66
CA GLY A 79 21.03 0.51 -6.50
C GLY A 79 20.26 1.35 -5.50
N VAL A 80 19.26 2.11 -5.94
CA VAL A 80 18.47 2.97 -5.04
C VAL A 80 17.42 2.15 -4.30
N LEU A 81 16.67 1.26 -4.96
CA LEU A 81 15.64 0.46 -4.28
C LEU A 81 16.23 -0.48 -3.20
N GLY A 82 17.39 -1.08 -3.49
CA GLY A 82 18.10 -1.96 -2.55
C GLY A 82 18.51 -1.29 -1.23
N LYS A 83 18.67 0.04 -1.20
CA LYS A 83 18.95 0.79 0.05
C LYS A 83 17.74 0.82 0.98
N TYR A 84 16.53 0.92 0.43
CA TYR A 84 15.28 1.05 1.19
C TYR A 84 14.66 -0.30 1.53
N LEU A 85 14.97 -1.34 0.75
CA LEU A 85 14.58 -2.71 1.07
C LEU A 85 15.41 -3.32 2.19
N GLY A 86 16.56 -2.75 2.57
CA GLY A 86 17.43 -3.33 3.61
C GLY A 86 18.26 -4.52 3.11
N LYS A 87 19.45 -4.72 3.71
CA LYS A 87 20.51 -5.56 3.14
C LYS A 87 20.28 -7.09 3.16
N ASN A 88 19.21 -7.60 3.77
CA ASN A 88 19.02 -9.05 4.01
C ASN A 88 17.56 -9.53 3.79
N ILE A 89 16.78 -8.84 2.96
CA ILE A 89 15.35 -9.19 2.82
C ILE A 89 15.16 -10.23 1.72
N ASN A 90 14.70 -11.41 2.13
CA ASN A 90 14.29 -12.44 1.19
C ASN A 90 12.86 -12.17 0.71
N LEU A 91 12.76 -11.72 -0.54
CA LEU A 91 11.50 -11.39 -1.20
C LEU A 91 10.95 -12.56 -2.03
N THR A 92 11.38 -13.79 -1.75
CA THR A 92 10.93 -15.04 -2.40
C THR A 92 10.42 -16.10 -1.42
N GLU A 93 10.61 -15.91 -0.11
CA GLU A 93 10.03 -16.79 0.90
C GLU A 93 8.53 -16.53 1.09
N PRO A 94 7.77 -17.57 1.47
CA PRO A 94 6.37 -17.39 1.80
C PRO A 94 6.25 -16.59 3.10
N THR A 95 5.24 -15.73 3.17
CA THR A 95 4.83 -15.07 4.41
C THR A 95 3.42 -15.51 4.77
N SER A 96 2.88 -15.05 5.90
CA SER A 96 1.47 -15.24 6.22
C SER A 96 0.54 -14.64 5.16
N LEU A 97 0.88 -13.47 4.60
CA LEU A 97 0.15 -12.84 3.50
C LEU A 97 0.39 -13.53 2.15
N TRP A 98 1.66 -13.64 1.73
CA TRP A 98 2.04 -14.23 0.44
C TRP A 98 2.40 -15.70 0.62
N ASN A 99 1.41 -16.49 1.04
CA ASN A 99 1.58 -17.92 1.30
C ASN A 99 1.38 -18.76 0.02
N TYR A 100 2.43 -18.91 -0.78
CA TYR A 100 2.38 -19.77 -1.98
C TYR A 100 2.36 -21.29 -1.67
N THR A 101 2.48 -21.69 -0.41
CA THR A 101 2.34 -23.10 0.00
C THR A 101 0.88 -23.53 0.14
N HIS A 102 -0.06 -22.58 0.13
CA HIS A 102 -1.49 -22.86 0.15
C HIS A 102 -1.89 -23.75 -1.05
N PRO A 103 -2.70 -24.81 -0.87
CA PRO A 103 -3.00 -25.78 -1.94
C PRO A 103 -3.53 -25.15 -3.23
N ALA A 104 -4.41 -24.14 -3.13
CA ALA A 104 -4.96 -23.45 -4.29
C ALA A 104 -3.89 -22.72 -5.12
N ILE A 105 -2.97 -22.03 -4.45
CA ILE A 105 -1.88 -21.30 -5.11
C ILE A 105 -0.83 -22.28 -5.65
N ARG A 106 -0.46 -23.27 -4.85
CA ARG A 106 0.52 -24.29 -5.22
C ARG A 106 0.09 -25.04 -6.48
N LYS A 107 -1.19 -25.39 -6.58
CA LYS A 107 -1.76 -26.02 -7.78
C LYS A 107 -1.52 -25.17 -9.02
N VAL A 108 -1.79 -23.87 -8.97
CA VAL A 108 -1.54 -22.95 -10.10
C VAL A 108 -0.06 -22.93 -10.48
N ILE A 109 0.85 -22.83 -9.51
CA ILE A 109 2.30 -22.81 -9.77
C ILE A 109 2.76 -24.13 -10.42
N ASP A 110 2.29 -25.27 -9.91
CA ASP A 110 2.67 -26.61 -10.38
C ASP A 110 2.10 -26.90 -11.78
N GLU A 111 0.91 -26.38 -12.10
CA GLU A 111 0.23 -26.56 -13.39
C GLU A 111 0.78 -25.62 -14.48
N GLU A 112 0.85 -24.32 -14.20
CA GLU A 112 1.27 -23.30 -15.19
C GLU A 112 2.80 -23.28 -15.39
N LYS A 113 3.58 -23.66 -14.37
CA LYS A 113 5.05 -23.78 -14.42
C LYS A 113 5.76 -22.52 -14.91
N PHE A 114 5.38 -21.37 -14.34
CA PHE A 114 5.94 -20.07 -14.68
C PHE A 114 7.47 -20.03 -14.59
N ARG A 115 8.11 -19.48 -15.63
CA ARG A 115 9.56 -19.35 -15.76
C ARG A 115 10.02 -17.90 -15.70
N SER A 116 9.11 -16.95 -15.86
CA SER A 116 9.44 -15.53 -15.90
C SER A 116 8.30 -14.69 -15.33
N LEU A 117 8.65 -13.46 -14.92
CA LEU A 117 7.69 -12.47 -14.42
C LEU A 117 6.63 -12.15 -15.47
N ASN A 118 7.04 -12.02 -16.74
CA ASN A 118 6.14 -11.78 -17.85
C ASN A 118 5.08 -12.87 -17.99
N GLU A 119 5.43 -14.15 -17.84
CA GLU A 119 4.44 -15.24 -17.92
C GLU A 119 3.37 -15.14 -16.83
N ILE A 120 3.75 -14.74 -15.62
CA ILE A 120 2.82 -14.54 -14.51
C ILE A 120 1.88 -13.35 -14.79
N VAL A 121 2.44 -12.23 -15.27
CA VAL A 121 1.65 -11.04 -15.63
C VAL A 121 0.64 -11.38 -16.73
N MET A 122 1.09 -12.08 -17.78
CA MET A 122 0.24 -12.50 -18.89
C MET A 122 -0.84 -13.50 -18.46
N TRP A 123 -0.54 -14.37 -17.49
CA TRP A 123 -1.52 -15.25 -16.87
C TRP A 123 -2.63 -14.46 -16.17
N ILE A 124 -2.29 -13.47 -15.35
CA ILE A 124 -3.29 -12.61 -14.71
C ILE A 124 -4.11 -11.85 -15.76
N TYR A 125 -3.48 -11.26 -16.78
CA TYR A 125 -4.20 -10.59 -17.85
C TYR A 125 -5.11 -11.54 -18.65
N ARG A 126 -4.73 -12.81 -18.81
CA ARG A 126 -5.61 -13.84 -19.39
C ARG A 126 -6.84 -14.02 -18.52
N LEU A 127 -6.69 -14.21 -17.20
CA LEU A 127 -7.83 -14.32 -16.28
C LEU A 127 -8.77 -13.11 -16.37
N LYS A 128 -8.21 -11.89 -16.44
CA LYS A 128 -9.02 -10.66 -16.56
C LYS A 128 -9.78 -10.59 -17.89
N ARG A 129 -9.12 -10.88 -19.01
CA ARG A 129 -9.76 -10.88 -20.34
C ARG A 129 -10.86 -11.93 -20.46
N GLU A 130 -10.69 -13.08 -19.82
CA GLU A 130 -11.69 -14.16 -19.79
C GLU A 130 -12.81 -13.90 -18.77
N GLY A 131 -12.73 -12.80 -18.01
CA GLY A 131 -13.70 -12.47 -16.96
C GLY A 131 -13.62 -13.37 -15.73
N LEU A 132 -12.53 -14.13 -15.58
CA LEU A 132 -12.22 -14.99 -14.43
C LEU A 132 -11.60 -14.22 -13.27
N LEU A 133 -11.07 -13.02 -13.52
CA LEU A 133 -10.61 -12.10 -12.49
C LEU A 133 -11.19 -10.70 -12.72
N LYS A 134 -12.04 -10.24 -11.81
CA LYS A 134 -12.74 -8.95 -11.90
C LYS A 134 -12.27 -7.98 -10.82
N TYR A 135 -12.34 -6.69 -11.12
CA TYR A 135 -12.09 -5.68 -10.10
C TYR A 135 -13.28 -5.59 -9.14
N LYS A 136 -13.02 -5.75 -7.83
CA LYS A 136 -14.02 -5.52 -6.78
C LYS A 136 -13.33 -5.29 -5.44
N THR A 137 -13.72 -4.22 -4.75
CA THR A 137 -13.21 -3.92 -3.41
C THR A 137 -13.86 -4.81 -2.36
N HIS A 138 -13.04 -5.34 -1.45
CA HIS A 138 -13.50 -6.07 -0.26
C HIS A 138 -13.02 -5.40 1.01
N ILE A 139 -13.84 -5.49 2.05
CA ILE A 139 -13.45 -5.04 3.38
C ILE A 139 -13.90 -6.10 4.40
N PRO A 140 -12.97 -6.79 5.08
CA PRO A 140 -11.51 -6.68 4.92
C PRO A 140 -11.02 -7.16 3.53
N PRO A 141 -9.80 -6.79 3.12
CA PRO A 141 -9.19 -7.33 1.91
C PRO A 141 -9.04 -8.86 1.97
N LEU A 142 -9.03 -9.48 0.80
CA LEU A 142 -8.89 -10.90 0.56
C LEU A 142 -7.42 -11.32 0.51
N TYR A 143 -7.14 -12.50 1.05
CA TYR A 143 -5.85 -13.15 0.84
C TYR A 143 -5.70 -13.60 -0.63
N PRO A 144 -4.45 -13.77 -1.13
CA PRO A 144 -4.17 -14.23 -2.49
C PRO A 144 -4.97 -15.45 -2.94
N TRP A 145 -5.13 -16.44 -2.06
CA TRP A 145 -5.85 -17.67 -2.39
C TRP A 145 -7.37 -17.43 -2.49
N GLU A 146 -7.92 -16.49 -1.72
CA GLU A 146 -9.34 -16.10 -1.81
C GLU A 146 -9.61 -15.33 -3.10
N VAL A 147 -8.69 -14.46 -3.52
CA VAL A 147 -8.78 -13.75 -4.81
C VAL A 147 -8.85 -14.74 -5.96
N LEU A 148 -8.00 -15.78 -5.92
CA LEU A 148 -7.99 -16.84 -6.92
C LEU A 148 -9.31 -17.65 -6.93
N GLU A 149 -9.84 -18.01 -5.75
CA GLU A 149 -11.07 -18.79 -5.63
C GLU A 149 -12.32 -18.01 -6.03
N LYS A 150 -12.41 -16.72 -5.66
CA LYS A 150 -13.58 -15.88 -5.95
C LYS A 150 -13.53 -15.27 -7.35
N GLY A 151 -12.35 -15.15 -7.95
CA GLY A 151 -12.18 -14.49 -9.24
C GLY A 151 -12.43 -13.00 -9.17
N GLU A 152 -12.20 -12.37 -8.03
CA GLU A 152 -12.39 -10.95 -7.82
C GLU A 152 -11.41 -10.39 -6.79
N GLY A 153 -10.96 -9.15 -7.02
CA GLY A 153 -10.21 -8.37 -6.04
C GLY A 153 -9.89 -6.97 -6.55
N ASP A 154 -9.52 -6.04 -5.68
CA ASP A 154 -9.08 -4.68 -6.01
C ASP A 154 -7.56 -4.61 -6.24
N CYS A 155 -6.95 -3.40 -6.20
CA CYS A 155 -5.57 -3.23 -6.67
C CYS A 155 -4.53 -3.89 -5.78
N ASP A 156 -4.67 -3.86 -4.45
CA ASP A 156 -3.76 -4.55 -3.54
C ASP A 156 -4.03 -6.06 -3.50
N GLU A 157 -5.29 -6.49 -3.58
CA GLU A 157 -5.66 -7.91 -3.66
C GLU A 157 -5.10 -8.59 -4.92
N GLN A 158 -5.27 -7.97 -6.10
CA GLN A 158 -4.69 -8.48 -7.35
C GLN A 158 -3.15 -8.43 -7.32
N SER A 159 -2.58 -7.38 -6.73
CA SER A 159 -1.13 -7.26 -6.56
C SER A 159 -0.59 -8.38 -5.65
N ASN A 160 -1.27 -8.69 -4.55
CA ASN A 160 -0.91 -9.76 -3.63
C ASN A 160 -0.99 -11.14 -4.29
N LEU A 161 -1.98 -11.38 -5.16
CA LEU A 161 -2.03 -12.62 -5.95
C LEU A 161 -0.77 -12.75 -6.83
N LEU A 162 -0.42 -11.70 -7.59
CA LEU A 162 0.78 -11.69 -8.42
C LEU A 162 2.04 -11.93 -7.57
N ILE A 163 2.22 -11.20 -6.47
CA ILE A 163 3.37 -11.33 -5.58
C ILE A 163 3.48 -12.77 -5.07
N THR A 164 2.36 -13.38 -4.67
CA THR A 164 2.36 -14.75 -4.15
C THR A 164 2.83 -15.75 -5.20
N VAL A 165 2.31 -15.65 -6.43
CA VAL A 165 2.73 -16.53 -7.53
C VAL A 165 4.18 -16.27 -7.93
N ALA A 166 4.61 -15.00 -8.01
CA ALA A 166 5.99 -14.62 -8.29
C ALA A 166 6.98 -15.18 -7.27
N ARG A 167 6.69 -15.03 -5.97
CA ARG A 167 7.52 -15.60 -4.90
C ARG A 167 7.59 -17.12 -4.99
N GLY A 168 6.47 -17.77 -5.30
CA GLY A 168 6.42 -19.21 -5.55
C GLY A 168 7.29 -19.66 -6.72
N ALA A 169 7.35 -18.86 -7.79
CA ALA A 169 8.25 -19.03 -8.93
C ALA A 169 9.69 -18.54 -8.69
N LYS A 170 10.06 -18.22 -7.43
CA LYS A 170 11.38 -17.70 -7.02
C LYS A 170 11.74 -16.35 -7.64
N ILE A 171 10.74 -15.53 -7.95
CA ILE A 171 10.91 -14.17 -8.43
C ILE A 171 10.70 -13.20 -7.26
N PRO A 172 11.72 -12.38 -6.90
CA PRO A 172 11.59 -11.38 -5.85
C PRO A 172 10.46 -10.39 -6.12
N ALA A 173 9.51 -10.26 -5.21
CA ALA A 173 8.38 -9.32 -5.37
C ALA A 173 7.83 -8.79 -4.04
N PHE A 174 7.30 -7.58 -4.06
CA PHE A 174 6.67 -6.93 -2.90
C PHE A 174 5.59 -5.92 -3.33
N LEU A 175 4.76 -5.49 -2.38
CA LEU A 175 3.70 -4.52 -2.61
C LEU A 175 4.24 -3.11 -2.33
N GLN A 176 4.07 -2.19 -3.26
CA GLN A 176 4.27 -0.76 -3.04
C GLN A 176 2.93 -0.06 -3.09
N TYR A 177 2.76 0.97 -2.27
CA TYR A 177 1.51 1.71 -2.22
C TYR A 177 1.75 3.22 -2.10
N GLY A 178 0.72 3.97 -2.44
CA GLY A 178 0.80 5.42 -2.52
C GLY A 178 -0.54 6.08 -2.72
N ILE A 179 -0.48 7.40 -2.89
CA ILE A 179 -1.62 8.25 -3.21
C ILE A 179 -1.49 8.71 -4.64
N VAL A 180 -2.59 8.63 -5.38
CA VAL A 180 -2.74 9.23 -6.70
C VAL A 180 -3.61 10.46 -6.51
N TYR A 181 -3.11 11.64 -6.86
CA TYR A 181 -3.90 12.86 -6.84
C TYR A 181 -4.91 12.86 -7.99
N ILE A 182 -6.19 13.03 -7.67
CA ILE A 182 -7.29 12.96 -8.65
C ILE A 182 -8.18 14.17 -8.46
N GLU A 183 -8.22 15.03 -9.46
CA GLU A 183 -8.95 16.29 -9.37
C GLU A 183 -10.47 16.05 -9.41
N ASN A 184 -11.19 16.75 -8.52
CA ASN A 184 -12.64 16.66 -8.35
C ASN A 184 -13.15 15.25 -7.98
N TYR A 185 -12.34 14.50 -7.23
CA TYR A 185 -12.70 13.17 -6.75
C TYR A 185 -13.13 13.22 -5.29
N THR A 186 -14.23 12.54 -4.96
CA THR A 186 -14.68 12.35 -3.59
C THR A 186 -15.21 10.94 -3.40
N ARG A 187 -14.83 10.29 -2.30
CA ARG A 187 -15.41 9.01 -1.91
C ARG A 187 -15.46 8.86 -0.41
N THR A 188 -16.58 8.37 0.08
CA THR A 188 -16.77 7.99 1.47
C THR A 188 -16.98 6.50 1.56
N VAL A 189 -16.33 5.85 2.51
CA VAL A 189 -16.49 4.42 2.79
C VAL A 189 -16.63 4.23 4.30
N THR A 190 -17.51 3.33 4.69
CA THR A 190 -17.74 2.95 6.08
C THR A 190 -17.51 1.46 6.22
N VAL A 191 -16.75 1.07 7.24
CA VAL A 191 -16.40 -0.30 7.58
C VAL A 191 -16.97 -0.63 8.95
N ASN A 192 -17.95 -1.53 8.98
CA ASN A 192 -18.52 -2.08 10.21
C ASN A 192 -18.93 -1.01 11.24
N ASP A 193 -19.40 0.16 10.78
CA ASP A 193 -19.81 1.32 11.59
C ASP A 193 -18.75 1.88 12.57
N ILE A 194 -17.51 1.42 12.45
CA ILE A 194 -16.43 1.71 13.40
C ILE A 194 -15.29 2.46 12.75
N TYR A 195 -15.18 2.33 11.43
CA TYR A 195 -14.16 3.01 10.67
C TYR A 195 -14.81 3.69 9.48
N ARG A 196 -14.77 5.01 9.44
CA ARG A 196 -15.25 5.80 8.31
C ARG A 196 -14.10 6.58 7.75
N TYR A 197 -13.95 6.58 6.43
CA TYR A 197 -12.99 7.44 5.77
C TYR A 197 -13.60 8.21 4.61
N GLU A 198 -13.11 9.44 4.44
CA GLU A 198 -13.49 10.36 3.38
C GLU A 198 -12.23 10.77 2.62
N LEU A 199 -12.24 10.51 1.31
CA LEU A 199 -11.14 10.84 0.42
C LEU A 199 -11.56 12.03 -0.44
N VAL A 200 -10.78 13.10 -0.43
CA VAL A 200 -10.97 14.29 -1.27
C VAL A 200 -9.74 14.50 -2.13
N ASN A 201 -9.92 14.37 -3.43
CA ASN A 201 -8.86 14.39 -4.43
C ASN A 201 -7.70 13.39 -4.19
N THR A 202 -7.95 12.37 -3.36
CA THR A 202 -6.98 11.36 -2.90
C THR A 202 -7.43 9.98 -3.38
N GLY A 203 -6.58 9.29 -4.12
CA GLY A 203 -6.80 7.90 -4.52
C GLY A 203 -5.71 6.98 -4.00
N TRP A 204 -5.97 6.28 -2.88
CA TRP A 204 -5.05 5.25 -2.40
C TRP A 204 -4.96 4.09 -3.40
N HIS A 205 -3.74 3.66 -3.66
CA HIS A 205 -3.47 2.65 -4.67
C HIS A 205 -2.26 1.78 -4.30
N GLY A 206 -2.34 0.50 -4.64
CA GLY A 206 -1.28 -0.49 -4.47
C GLY A 206 -0.88 -1.10 -5.81
N TRP A 207 0.41 -1.36 -5.99
CA TRP A 207 0.97 -2.00 -7.17
C TRP A 207 2.13 -2.91 -6.78
N VAL A 208 2.50 -3.82 -7.68
CA VAL A 208 3.62 -4.73 -7.46
C VAL A 208 4.93 -4.04 -7.85
N VAL A 209 5.96 -4.33 -7.07
CA VAL A 209 7.35 -4.20 -7.48
C VAL A 209 7.97 -5.59 -7.51
N ALA A 210 8.47 -6.00 -8.68
CA ALA A 210 9.09 -7.31 -8.85
C ALA A 210 10.42 -7.20 -9.61
N TYR A 211 11.33 -8.15 -9.37
CA TYR A 211 12.60 -8.21 -10.08
C TYR A 211 12.44 -9.01 -11.38
N ASP A 212 12.75 -8.39 -12.51
CA ASP A 212 12.82 -9.06 -13.80
C ASP A 212 14.27 -9.45 -14.08
N GLU A 213 14.54 -10.76 -14.12
CA GLU A 213 15.86 -11.31 -14.42
C GLU A 213 16.34 -10.96 -15.84
N ASN A 214 15.44 -10.89 -16.82
CA ASN A 214 15.79 -10.57 -18.20
C ASN A 214 16.24 -9.11 -18.34
N LEU A 215 15.59 -8.20 -17.60
CA LEU A 215 15.95 -6.79 -17.56
C LEU A 215 17.02 -6.46 -16.52
N LYS A 216 17.32 -7.41 -15.62
CA LYS A 216 18.16 -7.23 -14.43
C LYS A 216 17.76 -6.02 -13.59
N SER A 217 16.44 -5.75 -13.53
CA SER A 217 15.89 -4.54 -12.92
C SER A 217 14.65 -4.85 -12.11
N TRP A 218 14.42 -4.04 -11.07
CA TRP A 218 13.11 -3.92 -10.48
C TRP A 218 12.17 -3.23 -11.46
N VAL A 219 10.96 -3.76 -11.61
CA VAL A 219 9.93 -3.21 -12.47
C VAL A 219 8.64 -3.01 -11.67
N PRO A 220 7.98 -1.85 -11.81
CA PRO A 220 6.64 -1.68 -11.30
C PRO A 220 5.64 -2.38 -12.22
N ILE A 221 4.64 -3.02 -11.64
CA ILE A 221 3.55 -3.68 -12.36
C ILE A 221 2.24 -3.30 -11.67
N ASP A 222 1.43 -2.55 -12.39
CA ASP A 222 0.07 -2.22 -11.98
C ASP A 222 -0.94 -2.98 -12.84
N LEU A 223 -1.58 -3.96 -12.22
CA LEU A 223 -2.57 -4.81 -12.89
C LEU A 223 -3.89 -4.09 -13.12
N THR A 224 -4.12 -2.97 -12.43
CA THR A 224 -5.42 -2.30 -12.36
C THR A 224 -5.44 -0.95 -13.06
N PHE A 225 -4.28 -0.33 -13.23
CA PHE A 225 -4.12 0.95 -13.89
C PHE A 225 -2.97 0.89 -14.90
N HIS A 226 -3.31 0.80 -16.18
CA HIS A 226 -2.31 0.60 -17.22
C HIS A 226 -1.83 1.94 -17.81
N VAL A 227 -0.65 2.40 -17.38
CA VAL A 227 0.06 3.52 -18.02
C VAL A 227 1.29 2.99 -18.71
N ARG A 228 1.36 3.22 -20.03
CA ARG A 228 2.52 2.86 -20.82
C ARG A 228 3.71 3.76 -20.48
N SER A 229 4.83 3.14 -20.16
CA SER A 229 6.13 3.80 -20.14
C SER A 229 6.88 3.46 -21.41
N SER A 230 7.44 4.46 -22.11
CA SER A 230 8.26 4.25 -23.30
C SER A 230 9.59 3.52 -23.01
N ARG A 231 9.95 3.35 -21.73
CA ARG A 231 11.19 2.70 -21.28
C ARG A 231 11.01 1.28 -20.77
N LEU A 232 9.77 0.85 -20.54
CA LEU A 232 9.46 -0.47 -20.01
C LEU A 232 8.66 -1.27 -21.05
N PRO A 233 8.78 -2.62 -21.05
CA PRO A 233 7.86 -3.49 -21.76
C PRO A 233 6.38 -3.10 -21.54
N GLU A 234 5.55 -3.38 -22.54
CA GLU A 234 4.13 -2.98 -22.56
C GLU A 234 3.34 -3.43 -21.34
N TYR A 235 3.74 -4.49 -20.66
CA TYR A 235 3.04 -5.04 -19.49
C TYR A 235 3.59 -4.52 -18.14
N TYR A 236 4.59 -3.63 -18.16
CA TYR A 236 5.20 -2.99 -16.99
C TYR A 236 4.85 -1.50 -16.95
N GLY A 237 5.01 -0.89 -15.77
CA GLY A 237 4.58 0.48 -15.50
C GLY A 237 3.34 0.51 -14.63
N GLY A 238 2.59 1.61 -14.71
CA GLY A 238 1.39 1.81 -13.91
C GLY A 238 1.31 3.18 -13.29
N VAL A 239 0.45 3.32 -12.29
CA VAL A 239 0.17 4.64 -11.71
C VAL A 239 1.41 5.32 -11.12
N VAL A 240 2.42 4.56 -10.71
CA VAL A 240 3.67 5.08 -10.14
C VAL A 240 4.42 6.01 -11.09
N THR A 241 4.22 5.87 -12.42
CA THR A 241 4.91 6.68 -13.43
C THR A 241 4.27 8.05 -13.63
N LEU A 242 3.11 8.33 -13.05
CA LEU A 242 2.39 9.60 -13.22
C LEU A 242 2.93 10.71 -12.30
N ASN A 243 3.04 11.95 -12.79
CA ASN A 243 3.48 13.11 -11.97
C ASN A 243 2.61 13.42 -10.74
N ARG A 244 1.41 12.88 -10.70
CA ARG A 244 0.42 12.98 -9.63
C ARG A 244 0.47 11.88 -8.58
N THR A 245 1.40 10.94 -8.67
CA THR A 245 1.52 9.84 -7.68
C THR A 245 2.57 10.14 -6.61
N ILE A 246 2.17 10.03 -5.35
CA ILE A 246 3.00 10.09 -4.15
C ILE A 246 3.27 8.65 -3.73
N ILE A 247 4.53 8.29 -3.51
CA ILE A 247 4.90 6.93 -3.08
C ILE A 247 4.95 6.95 -1.56
N TRP A 248 4.06 6.20 -0.93
CA TRP A 248 3.91 6.25 0.51
C TRP A 248 4.80 5.23 1.21
N GLY A 249 4.77 3.97 0.75
CA GLY A 249 5.42 2.89 1.48
C GLY A 249 5.60 1.61 0.66
N ASN A 250 6.38 0.70 1.24
CA ASN A 250 6.56 -0.67 0.74
C ASN A 250 6.10 -1.66 1.82
N VAL A 251 5.30 -2.64 1.43
CA VAL A 251 5.02 -3.84 2.23
C VAL A 251 5.86 -4.98 1.66
N ILE A 252 6.87 -5.39 2.41
CA ILE A 252 7.89 -6.37 2.02
C ILE A 252 7.74 -7.71 2.76
N SER A 253 7.10 -7.66 3.92
CA SER A 253 6.79 -8.76 4.83
C SER A 253 5.56 -8.39 5.65
N GLY A 254 5.03 -9.36 6.40
CA GLY A 254 3.90 -9.14 7.28
C GLY A 254 2.56 -9.55 6.69
N ASP A 255 1.51 -9.19 7.41
CA ASP A 255 0.13 -9.53 7.08
C ASP A 255 -0.80 -8.42 7.51
N TYR A 256 -0.82 -7.39 6.67
CA TYR A 256 -1.65 -6.20 6.86
C TYR A 256 -3.14 -6.55 6.90
N ILE A 257 -3.57 -7.62 6.23
CA ILE A 257 -4.95 -8.09 6.24
C ILE A 257 -5.30 -8.59 7.65
N LYS A 258 -4.44 -9.41 8.24
CA LYS A 258 -4.59 -9.87 9.62
C LYS A 258 -4.52 -8.71 10.61
N GLU A 259 -3.58 -7.80 10.44
CA GLU A 259 -3.38 -6.65 11.35
C GLU A 259 -4.55 -5.69 11.32
N PHE A 260 -5.08 -5.39 10.13
CA PHE A 260 -6.30 -4.63 9.97
C PHE A 260 -7.47 -5.30 10.72
N ASN A 261 -7.66 -6.60 10.51
CA ASN A 261 -8.72 -7.36 11.18
C ASN A 261 -8.55 -7.38 12.71
N ASP A 262 -7.32 -7.56 13.20
CA ASP A 262 -7.00 -7.49 14.63
C ASP A 262 -7.27 -6.09 15.19
N SER A 263 -6.93 -5.03 14.46
CA SER A 263 -7.18 -3.64 14.85
C SER A 263 -8.68 -3.35 14.95
N ILE A 264 -9.48 -3.71 13.93
CA ILE A 264 -10.92 -3.56 13.96
C ILE A 264 -11.55 -4.32 15.14
N LYS A 265 -11.06 -5.52 15.47
CA LYS A 265 -11.50 -6.28 16.66
C LYS A 265 -11.14 -5.55 17.96
N LYS A 266 -9.95 -4.96 18.07
CA LYS A 266 -9.56 -4.16 19.24
C LYS A 266 -10.44 -2.91 19.39
N LEU A 267 -10.67 -2.17 18.30
CA LEU A 267 -11.53 -0.99 18.29
C LEU A 267 -12.97 -1.34 18.73
N LYS A 268 -13.53 -2.42 18.18
CA LYS A 268 -14.82 -3.01 18.62
C LYS A 268 -14.85 -3.29 20.11
N LYS A 269 -13.84 -3.99 20.63
CA LYS A 269 -13.75 -4.38 22.04
C LYS A 269 -13.74 -3.16 22.98
N HIS A 270 -13.14 -2.06 22.54
CA HIS A 270 -12.99 -0.84 23.34
C HIS A 270 -14.02 0.25 23.00
N ASN A 271 -14.98 -0.05 22.12
CA ASN A 271 -16.00 0.89 21.65
C ASN A 271 -15.39 2.22 21.14
N ILE A 272 -14.32 2.11 20.35
CA ILE A 272 -13.63 3.23 19.72
C ILE A 272 -14.00 3.24 18.25
N THR A 273 -14.37 4.42 17.75
CA THR A 273 -14.61 4.68 16.34
C THR A 273 -13.50 5.56 15.77
N ILE A 274 -13.17 5.37 14.50
CA ILE A 274 -12.19 6.19 13.78
C ILE A 274 -12.89 6.87 12.60
N GLU A 275 -12.66 8.16 12.48
CA GLU A 275 -12.97 8.94 11.28
C GLU A 275 -11.66 9.45 10.68
N GLU A 276 -11.42 9.09 9.42
CA GLU A 276 -10.24 9.50 8.64
C GLU A 276 -10.68 10.42 7.50
N TYR A 277 -9.94 11.49 7.29
CA TYR A 277 -10.18 12.45 6.22
C TYR A 277 -8.86 12.71 5.51
N ASP A 278 -8.77 12.27 4.26
CA ASP A 278 -7.56 12.40 3.45
C ASP A 278 -7.82 13.34 2.27
N GLU A 279 -7.22 14.51 2.33
CA GLU A 279 -7.30 15.50 1.27
C GLU A 279 -5.94 15.78 0.64
N THR A 280 -5.89 15.70 -0.68
CA THR A 280 -4.71 16.07 -1.46
C THR A 280 -5.06 17.26 -2.34
N PHE A 281 -4.22 18.29 -2.39
CA PHE A 281 -4.41 19.41 -3.31
C PHE A 281 -3.09 19.83 -3.92
N LYS A 282 -3.16 20.45 -5.10
CA LYS A 282 -1.99 20.97 -5.81
C LYS A 282 -1.50 22.22 -5.11
N VAL A 283 -0.18 22.34 -4.96
CA VAL A 283 0.47 23.57 -4.50
C VAL A 283 1.27 24.15 -5.67
N GLY A 284 0.87 25.33 -6.16
CA GLY A 284 1.48 25.98 -7.32
C GLY A 284 0.85 25.58 -8.67
N SER A 285 1.47 26.02 -9.77
CA SER A 285 0.97 25.79 -11.13
C SER A 285 1.60 24.54 -11.74
N TRP A 286 0.80 23.48 -11.87
CA TRP A 286 1.20 22.22 -12.50
C TRP A 286 0.21 21.90 -13.62
N SER A 287 0.71 21.49 -14.77
CA SER A 287 -0.09 20.85 -15.82
C SER A 287 0.19 19.36 -15.83
N TYR A 288 -0.83 18.58 -16.13
CA TYR A 288 -0.68 17.15 -16.41
C TYR A 288 -0.84 16.97 -17.91
N SER A 289 0.12 16.32 -18.53
CA SER A 289 -0.04 15.84 -19.91
C SER A 289 -0.77 14.49 -19.95
N GLU A 290 -0.84 13.80 -18.81
CA GLU A 290 -1.39 12.45 -18.70
C GLU A 290 -2.92 12.47 -18.49
N SER A 291 -3.68 11.85 -19.40
CA SER A 291 -5.12 11.64 -19.21
C SER A 291 -5.37 10.58 -18.14
N LEU A 292 -6.12 10.93 -17.09
CA LEU A 292 -6.70 9.96 -16.16
C LEU A 292 -8.11 9.62 -16.61
N CYS A 293 -8.33 8.37 -16.98
CA CYS A 293 -9.69 7.86 -17.15
C CYS A 293 -10.19 7.36 -15.78
N LEU A 294 -11.17 8.05 -15.20
CA LEU A 294 -11.73 7.66 -13.90
C LEU A 294 -12.42 6.29 -13.94
N SER A 295 -12.89 5.82 -15.10
CA SER A 295 -13.43 4.46 -15.23
C SER A 295 -12.37 3.38 -15.00
N ASP A 296 -11.10 3.71 -15.23
CA ASP A 296 -9.96 2.81 -15.02
C ASP A 296 -9.45 2.92 -13.57
N PHE A 297 -9.97 3.89 -12.80
CA PHE A 297 -9.54 4.18 -11.45
C PHE A 297 -10.68 3.93 -10.47
N VAL A 298 -10.73 2.71 -9.94
CA VAL A 298 -11.39 2.46 -8.66
C VAL A 298 -10.26 2.46 -7.62
N PRO A 299 -10.13 3.49 -6.76
CA PRO A 299 -9.13 3.45 -5.70
C PRO A 299 -9.47 2.34 -4.72
N ALA A 300 -8.44 1.73 -4.15
CA ALA A 300 -8.61 0.63 -3.19
C ALA A 300 -8.58 1.09 -1.74
N PHE A 301 -8.77 0.12 -0.87
CA PHE A 301 -8.73 0.24 0.58
C PHE A 301 -7.29 0.10 1.08
N LEU A 302 -6.51 1.18 0.99
CA LEU A 302 -5.16 1.29 1.57
C LEU A 302 -5.05 2.61 2.35
N SER A 303 -5.95 2.85 3.30
CA SER A 303 -5.95 4.14 4.02
C SER A 303 -4.66 4.34 4.84
N LEU A 304 -4.34 5.60 5.17
CA LEU A 304 -3.10 5.96 5.87
C LEU A 304 -2.96 5.18 7.17
N HIS A 305 -4.08 5.02 7.88
CA HIS A 305 -4.11 4.32 9.15
C HIS A 305 -3.94 2.80 8.98
N VAL A 306 -4.53 2.19 7.95
CA VAL A 306 -4.35 0.76 7.65
C VAL A 306 -2.91 0.50 7.23
N ALA A 307 -2.35 1.35 6.36
CA ALA A 307 -0.95 1.30 5.97
C ALA A 307 0.01 1.45 7.16
N SER A 308 -0.28 2.39 8.06
CA SER A 308 0.56 2.67 9.24
C SER A 308 0.44 1.57 10.31
N ILE A 309 -0.78 1.15 10.69
CA ILE A 309 -1.00 0.08 11.66
C ILE A 309 -0.39 -1.23 11.18
N SER A 310 -0.64 -1.59 9.93
CA SER A 310 -0.17 -2.87 9.41
C SER A 310 1.35 -2.94 9.42
N TYR A 311 1.98 -1.87 8.96
CA TYR A 311 3.44 -1.82 8.95
C TYR A 311 4.06 -1.81 10.37
N VAL A 312 3.41 -1.15 11.33
CA VAL A 312 3.92 -0.98 12.71
C VAL A 312 3.64 -2.19 13.60
N VAL A 313 2.41 -2.71 13.62
CA VAL A 313 1.98 -3.84 14.48
C VAL A 313 2.73 -5.13 14.12
N PHE A 314 3.02 -5.35 12.84
CA PHE A 314 3.75 -6.53 12.37
C PHE A 314 5.09 -6.69 13.11
N GLU A 315 5.81 -5.59 13.29
CA GLU A 315 7.21 -5.61 13.69
C GLU A 315 7.44 -5.58 15.20
N ILE A 316 6.56 -4.88 15.93
CA ILE A 316 6.50 -4.97 17.39
C ILE A 316 6.30 -6.44 17.82
N ARG A 317 5.44 -7.18 17.10
CA ARG A 317 5.16 -8.59 17.37
C ARG A 317 6.27 -9.54 16.93
N LYS A 318 6.99 -9.24 15.83
CA LYS A 318 8.08 -10.07 15.32
C LYS A 318 9.36 -9.98 16.16
N TYR A 319 9.71 -8.80 16.64
CA TYR A 319 10.96 -8.58 17.39
C TYR A 319 10.78 -8.46 18.91
N GLY A 320 9.57 -8.68 19.43
CA GLY A 320 9.33 -8.75 20.87
C GLY A 320 9.69 -7.48 21.63
N ILE A 321 9.70 -6.32 20.94
CA ILE A 321 9.92 -5.03 21.59
C ILE A 321 8.63 -4.71 22.36
N ARG A 322 8.58 -5.19 23.60
CA ARG A 322 7.61 -4.72 24.59
C ARG A 322 8.03 -3.30 24.98
N PHE A 323 7.14 -2.34 24.79
CA PHE A 323 7.21 -1.07 25.51
C PHE A 323 6.84 -1.29 26.97
#